data_AF-A0A2Y9IME7-F1
#
_entry.id   AF-A0A2Y9IME7-F1
#
_cell.length_a   1.000
_cell.length_b   1.000
_cell.length_c   1.000
_cell.angle_alpha   90.00
_cell.angle_beta   90.00
_cell.angle_gamma   90.00
#
_symmetry.space_group_name_H-M   'P 1'
#
loop_
_entity.id
_entity.type
_entity.pdbx_description
1 polymer ?
#
loop_
_entity_poly.entity_id
_entity_poly.type
_entity_poly.pdbx_seq_one_letter_code
_entity_poly.pdbx_strand_id
1 'polypeptide(L)'
;MAAENEASQESALGAYSPVDYMSITSFPRLPEDEPAPAAPLRGRKDEDAFLGDPDTDPDSFLKSARLQRLPSTSSEMGSQDGSPLRETRKDPFSAAAAECSCRQDGLTVIVTACLTFATGVTVALVMQIYFGDPQIFHQGAVVTDAAHCTSLGIEVLSKQGSSVDAAVAAALCLGIVAPHSSGLGGGGVMLVHDIRRNESHLIDFRESAPGALREEALQRSWETKPGLLVGVPGMVKGLHEAHQLYGRLPWSQVLAFAAAVAQDGFNVTHDLARALAEQPPPNASERFRETFLPLGHPPLPGSLLRRPDLAAVLDVLGTSGPAAFYAGGNLTLEMVAEVSTWGAPLP
;
A
#
# COMPACT_ATOMS: atom_id res chain seq x y z
N MET A 1 -28.08 60.16 -2.02
CA MET A 1 -26.80 59.45 -1.80
C MET A 1 -26.72 58.47 -2.96
N ALA A 2 -25.92 58.70 -4.01
CA ALA A 2 -24.45 58.77 -4.03
C ALA A 2 -23.83 57.42 -3.60
N ALA A 3 -22.93 56.76 -4.36
CA ALA A 3 -22.42 56.95 -5.74
C ALA A 3 -21.93 55.54 -6.21
N GLU A 4 -21.84 55.18 -7.50
CA GLU A 4 -20.66 55.28 -8.39
C GLU A 4 -19.30 54.95 -7.69
N ASN A 5 -18.39 54.14 -8.24
CA ASN A 5 -18.25 53.64 -9.63
C ASN A 5 -17.38 52.36 -9.77
N GLU A 6 -17.18 51.92 -11.03
CA GLU A 6 -16.00 51.28 -11.69
C GLU A 6 -14.70 50.95 -10.89
N ALA A 7 -13.81 50.02 -11.28
CA ALA A 7 -13.79 48.93 -12.28
C ALA A 7 -12.44 48.14 -12.19
N SER A 8 -12.15 47.32 -13.20
CA SER A 8 -10.82 46.89 -13.69
C SER A 8 -10.20 45.57 -13.20
N GLN A 9 -9.64 44.90 -14.21
CA GLN A 9 -8.93 43.63 -14.24
C GLN A 9 -7.62 43.62 -13.44
N GLU A 10 -7.15 42.43 -13.08
CA GLU A 10 -5.82 42.02 -13.55
C GLU A 10 -5.71 40.50 -13.74
N SER A 11 -4.72 40.06 -14.53
CA SER A 11 -4.49 38.65 -14.89
C SER A 11 -3.08 38.26 -14.48
N ALA A 12 -2.95 37.25 -13.62
CA ALA A 12 -1.66 36.72 -13.19
C ALA A 12 -1.61 35.20 -13.34
N LEU A 13 -0.84 34.71 -14.32
CA LEU A 13 -0.39 33.32 -14.32
C LEU A 13 0.69 33.15 -13.24
N GLY A 14 0.30 32.66 -12.06
CA GLY A 14 1.22 32.16 -11.06
C GLY A 14 1.75 30.78 -11.47
N ALA A 15 3.08 30.64 -11.59
CA ALA A 15 3.69 29.38 -12.02
C ALA A 15 3.59 28.28 -10.95
N TYR A 16 3.55 27.02 -11.39
CA TYR A 16 3.79 25.86 -10.53
C TYR A 16 5.18 25.99 -9.88
N SER A 17 5.23 25.98 -8.54
CA SER A 17 6.45 25.67 -7.80
C SER A 17 6.38 24.21 -7.34
N PRO A 18 7.43 23.40 -7.50
CA PRO A 18 7.57 22.14 -6.79
C PRO A 18 7.54 22.39 -5.27
N VAL A 19 7.02 21.43 -4.51
CA VAL A 19 7.15 21.41 -3.05
C VAL A 19 8.45 20.69 -2.71
N ASP A 20 9.35 21.37 -2.00
CA ASP A 20 10.61 20.76 -1.53
C ASP A 20 10.34 19.61 -0.55
N TYR A 21 10.93 18.45 -0.85
CA TYR A 21 10.96 17.32 0.08
C TYR A 21 11.97 17.59 1.20
N MET A 22 11.51 18.21 2.29
CA MET A 22 12.35 18.37 3.49
C MET A 22 12.64 17.03 4.18
N SER A 23 13.91 16.82 4.49
CA SER A 23 14.44 15.62 5.16
C SER A 23 13.79 15.37 6.53
N ILE A 24 13.40 14.12 6.80
CA ILE A 24 12.88 13.68 8.10
C ILE A 24 14.06 13.47 9.08
N THR A 25 14.68 14.57 9.51
CA THR A 25 15.84 14.57 10.42
C THR A 25 15.77 15.66 11.50
N SER A 26 14.56 15.99 11.98
CA SER A 26 14.38 16.98 13.08
C SER A 26 13.09 16.77 13.89
N PHE A 27 13.06 15.77 14.76
CA PHE A 27 12.13 15.75 15.90
C PHE A 27 12.71 16.58 17.06
N PRO A 28 11.91 17.40 17.77
CA PRO A 28 12.35 18.05 19.00
C PRO A 28 12.71 17.02 20.07
N ARG A 29 13.88 17.13 20.70
CA ARG A 29 14.21 16.36 21.90
C ARG A 29 13.46 16.95 23.11
N LEU A 30 12.87 16.06 23.90
CA LEU A 30 12.48 16.37 25.28
C LEU A 30 13.75 16.51 26.15
N PRO A 31 13.71 17.29 27.26
CA PRO A 31 14.87 17.44 28.14
C PRO A 31 15.24 16.11 28.83
N GLU A 32 16.54 15.87 28.98
CA GLU A 32 17.10 14.72 29.70
C GLU A 32 17.50 15.17 31.12
N ASP A 33 17.15 14.40 32.16
CA ASP A 33 17.60 14.64 33.54
C ASP A 33 19.06 14.18 33.74
N GLU A 34 19.83 14.89 34.55
CA GLU A 34 21.27 14.62 34.76
C GLU A 34 21.55 13.32 35.55
N PRO A 35 22.48 12.46 35.08
CA PRO A 35 23.03 11.35 35.85
C PRO A 35 24.35 11.71 36.56
N ALA A 36 24.51 11.30 37.82
CA ALA A 36 25.78 11.43 38.55
C ALA A 36 26.00 10.30 39.59
N PRO A 37 27.25 9.90 39.89
CA PRO A 37 28.45 9.91 39.05
C PRO A 37 29.07 8.49 38.90
N ALA A 38 29.93 8.30 37.88
CA ALA A 38 30.54 6.99 37.61
C ALA A 38 31.80 6.69 38.46
N ALA A 39 32.09 5.39 38.65
CA ALA A 39 33.37 4.87 39.13
C ALA A 39 33.99 3.94 38.07
N PRO A 40 35.33 3.86 37.92
CA PRO A 40 35.93 3.47 36.64
C PRO A 40 36.47 2.04 36.58
N LEU A 41 36.37 1.39 35.40
CA LEU A 41 37.18 0.23 35.05
C LEU A 41 37.92 0.40 33.72
N ARG A 42 39.24 0.20 33.83
CA ARG A 42 40.30 0.25 32.81
C ARG A 42 39.92 -0.25 31.42
N GLY A 43 40.30 0.51 30.39
CA GLY A 43 40.41 0.00 29.02
C GLY A 43 41.70 -0.80 28.77
N ARG A 44 41.85 -1.32 27.54
CA ARG A 44 43.08 -1.89 26.99
C ARG A 44 43.32 -1.27 25.60
N LYS A 45 44.59 -1.13 25.21
CA LYS A 45 45.07 -0.36 24.06
C LYS A 45 46.00 -1.25 23.21
N ASP A 46 45.98 -1.06 21.88
CA ASP A 46 46.89 -1.67 20.87
C ASP A 46 46.81 -3.24 20.82
N GLU A 47 47.29 -4.02 19.84
CA GLU A 47 48.22 -3.92 18.68
C GLU A 47 47.70 -4.93 17.60
N ASP A 48 47.85 -4.88 16.27
CA ASP A 48 48.26 -3.88 15.24
C ASP A 48 47.71 -4.35 13.83
N ALA A 49 48.02 -3.69 12.70
CA ALA A 49 47.40 -3.87 11.37
C ALA A 49 48.10 -4.86 10.39
N PHE A 50 47.43 -5.22 9.26
CA PHE A 50 48.10 -5.38 7.94
C PHE A 50 47.14 -5.33 6.72
N LEU A 51 47.56 -4.58 5.69
CA LEU A 51 47.20 -4.49 4.24
C LEU A 51 45.95 -5.22 3.65
N GLY A 52 45.24 -4.68 2.66
CA GLY A 52 45.41 -3.42 1.91
C GLY A 52 44.46 -3.33 0.69
N ASP A 53 44.46 -2.18 0.00
CA ASP A 53 43.57 -1.82 -1.13
C ASP A 53 44.41 -1.43 -2.38
N PRO A 54 43.88 -1.45 -3.63
CA PRO A 54 43.30 -0.20 -4.17
C PRO A 54 42.15 -0.30 -5.21
N ASP A 55 41.33 0.75 -5.21
CA ASP A 55 40.63 1.43 -6.32
C ASP A 55 40.77 0.92 -7.78
N THR A 56 39.67 1.01 -8.54
CA THR A 56 39.71 1.20 -10.01
C THR A 56 38.48 1.97 -10.51
N ASP A 57 38.65 3.25 -10.84
CA ASP A 57 37.62 4.14 -11.43
C ASP A 57 37.84 4.31 -12.97
N PRO A 58 36.79 4.37 -13.83
CA PRO A 58 36.94 4.01 -15.25
C PRO A 58 36.87 5.20 -16.24
N ASP A 59 37.95 5.98 -16.41
CA ASP A 59 37.95 7.07 -17.42
C ASP A 59 39.31 7.30 -18.14
N SER A 60 39.82 6.27 -18.83
CA SER A 60 41.15 6.28 -19.47
C SER A 60 41.18 6.16 -21.01
N PHE A 61 40.03 6.13 -21.69
CA PHE A 61 39.96 5.77 -23.13
C PHE A 61 39.96 6.94 -24.13
N LEU A 62 39.91 8.21 -23.68
CA LEU A 62 39.69 9.38 -24.57
C LEU A 62 40.79 10.47 -24.53
N LYS A 63 42.06 10.10 -24.29
CA LYS A 63 43.20 11.07 -24.18
C LYS A 63 44.42 10.82 -25.08
N SER A 64 44.27 10.09 -26.19
CA SER A 64 45.38 9.72 -27.11
C SER A 64 45.20 10.11 -28.59
N ALA A 65 44.53 11.23 -28.88
CA ALA A 65 44.40 11.79 -30.23
C ALA A 65 44.79 13.28 -30.31
N ARG A 66 46.09 13.59 -30.21
CA ARG A 66 46.59 14.98 -30.26
C ARG A 66 47.30 15.28 -31.58
N LEU A 67 46.88 16.35 -32.25
CA LEU A 67 47.36 16.79 -33.56
C LEU A 67 48.89 16.93 -33.65
N GLN A 68 49.47 16.43 -34.74
CA GLN A 68 50.82 16.79 -35.21
C GLN A 68 50.74 17.35 -36.64
N ARG A 69 51.75 18.14 -37.03
CA ARG A 69 51.76 18.95 -38.26
C ARG A 69 52.55 18.27 -39.39
N LEU A 70 52.27 18.72 -40.62
CA LEU A 70 53.05 18.48 -41.83
C LEU A 70 54.54 18.85 -41.66
N PRO A 71 55.43 18.28 -42.49
CA PRO A 71 56.05 19.14 -43.50
C PRO A 71 56.05 18.57 -44.94
N SER A 72 56.45 19.44 -45.87
CA SER A 72 56.27 19.35 -47.33
C SER A 72 57.42 18.71 -48.12
N THR A 73 57.10 18.06 -49.25
CA THR A 73 57.87 17.96 -50.53
C THR A 73 56.90 17.44 -51.61
N SER A 74 56.52 18.10 -52.71
CA SER A 74 57.25 18.75 -53.82
C SER A 74 57.44 17.83 -55.05
N SER A 75 57.52 18.42 -56.25
CA SER A 75 57.38 17.81 -57.60
C SER A 75 55.93 17.47 -57.99
N GLU A 76 55.46 17.68 -59.23
CA GLU A 76 56.11 18.27 -60.42
C GLU A 76 55.12 19.10 -61.26
N MET A 77 55.58 19.79 -62.33
CA MET A 77 54.83 20.90 -62.95
C MET A 77 54.77 20.83 -64.50
N GLY A 78 53.57 21.07 -65.04
CA GLY A 78 53.33 21.41 -66.45
C GLY A 78 52.14 20.67 -67.09
N SER A 79 51.55 21.14 -68.20
CA SER A 79 51.60 22.49 -68.79
C SER A 79 50.54 22.63 -69.89
N GLN A 80 49.67 23.64 -69.80
CA GLN A 80 48.74 24.08 -70.89
C GLN A 80 47.69 23.01 -71.29
N ASP A 81 46.58 23.32 -71.96
CA ASP A 81 46.18 24.55 -72.66
C ASP A 81 44.72 24.95 -72.36
N GLY A 82 44.29 26.14 -72.80
CA GLY A 82 42.95 26.69 -72.52
C GLY A 82 42.01 26.84 -73.73
N SER A 83 40.82 27.41 -73.48
CA SER A 83 39.74 27.77 -74.43
C SER A 83 38.67 26.69 -74.70
N PRO A 84 37.43 27.09 -75.06
CA PRO A 84 36.57 27.98 -74.27
C PRO A 84 35.15 27.40 -74.06
N LEU A 85 34.34 28.06 -73.24
CA LEU A 85 32.91 27.74 -73.07
C LEU A 85 32.18 27.78 -74.43
N ARG A 86 31.42 26.72 -74.74
CA ARG A 86 30.70 26.59 -76.01
C ARG A 86 29.20 26.48 -75.78
N GLU A 87 28.50 27.60 -75.93
CA GLU A 87 27.04 27.67 -75.90
C GLU A 87 26.44 27.01 -77.16
N THR A 88 25.70 25.91 -77.00
CA THR A 88 25.05 25.19 -78.11
C THR A 88 23.54 25.39 -78.10
N ARG A 89 23.10 26.61 -78.39
CA ARG A 89 21.68 26.92 -78.61
C ARG A 89 21.22 26.44 -79.99
N LYS A 90 20.64 25.24 -80.07
CA LYS A 90 19.50 25.00 -80.96
C LYS A 90 18.65 23.79 -80.57
N ASP A 91 17.36 24.07 -80.43
CA ASP A 91 16.28 23.15 -80.09
C ASP A 91 15.95 22.23 -81.28
N PRO A 92 15.40 21.02 -81.04
CA PRO A 92 13.94 20.91 -81.20
C PRO A 92 13.24 19.90 -80.26
N PHE A 93 11.96 20.16 -79.96
CA PHE A 93 11.02 19.32 -79.18
C PHE A 93 11.45 19.02 -77.72
N SER A 94 10.76 19.55 -76.71
CA SER A 94 9.45 19.05 -76.24
C SER A 94 9.41 17.58 -75.77
N ALA A 95 10.56 16.89 -75.66
CA ALA A 95 10.65 15.47 -75.32
C ALA A 95 11.28 15.16 -73.94
N ALA A 96 11.62 16.17 -73.14
CA ALA A 96 12.24 16.01 -71.81
C ALA A 96 11.30 16.35 -70.62
N ALA A 97 10.01 16.54 -70.89
CA ALA A 97 9.00 16.91 -69.88
C ALA A 97 8.16 15.72 -69.37
N ALA A 98 8.59 14.47 -69.64
CA ALA A 98 7.84 13.25 -69.33
C ALA A 98 8.43 12.41 -68.18
N GLU A 99 9.71 12.58 -67.84
CA GLU A 99 10.45 11.64 -66.98
C GLU A 99 10.87 12.24 -65.63
N CYS A 100 9.90 12.74 -64.86
CA CYS A 100 10.13 13.02 -63.43
C CYS A 100 8.93 12.74 -62.50
N SER A 101 7.81 12.20 -63.01
CA SER A 101 6.63 11.88 -62.17
C SER A 101 6.95 10.83 -61.09
N CYS A 102 7.69 9.78 -61.46
CA CYS A 102 7.89 8.58 -60.64
C CYS A 102 8.54 8.83 -59.26
N ARG A 103 9.21 9.97 -59.06
CA ARG A 103 9.82 10.33 -57.77
C ARG A 103 8.83 10.98 -56.80
N GLN A 104 7.78 11.62 -57.31
CA GLN A 104 6.78 12.32 -56.52
C GLN A 104 5.73 11.35 -55.97
N ASP A 105 5.35 10.34 -56.77
CA ASP A 105 4.47 9.25 -56.35
C ASP A 105 5.07 8.45 -55.18
N GLY A 106 6.33 8.01 -55.32
CA GLY A 106 7.02 7.22 -54.29
C GLY A 106 7.17 7.96 -52.95
N LEU A 107 7.49 9.26 -52.98
CA LEU A 107 7.55 10.08 -51.76
C LEU A 107 6.16 10.19 -51.09
N THR A 108 5.11 10.37 -51.89
CA THR A 108 3.73 10.50 -51.40
C THR A 108 3.23 9.20 -50.76
N VAL A 109 3.56 8.04 -51.35
CA VAL A 109 3.26 6.72 -50.77
C VAL A 109 3.98 6.53 -49.43
N ILE A 110 5.26 6.90 -49.32
CA ILE A 110 6.01 6.78 -48.06
C ILE A 110 5.40 7.68 -46.98
N VAL A 111 5.13 8.96 -47.29
CA VAL A 111 4.57 9.92 -46.32
C VAL A 111 3.17 9.51 -45.86
N THR A 112 2.31 9.05 -46.76
CA THR A 112 0.95 8.58 -46.40
C THR A 112 0.97 7.29 -45.59
N ALA A 113 1.88 6.35 -45.89
CA ALA A 113 2.09 5.15 -45.06
C ALA A 113 2.60 5.51 -43.65
N CYS A 114 3.56 6.42 -43.52
CA CYS A 114 4.04 6.88 -42.21
C CYS A 114 2.95 7.61 -41.40
N LEU A 115 2.13 8.46 -42.04
CA LEU A 115 1.04 9.18 -41.37
C LEU A 115 -0.09 8.24 -40.91
N THR A 116 -0.47 7.26 -41.73
CA THR A 116 -1.49 6.26 -41.36
C THR A 116 -0.99 5.31 -40.27
N PHE A 117 0.28 4.91 -40.28
CA PHE A 117 0.88 4.16 -39.19
C PHE A 117 0.95 4.99 -37.89
N ALA A 118 1.41 6.24 -37.94
CA ALA A 118 1.52 7.12 -36.77
C ALA A 118 0.16 7.43 -36.13
N THR A 119 -0.88 7.69 -36.95
CA THR A 119 -2.26 7.87 -36.46
C THR A 119 -2.84 6.58 -35.90
N GLY A 120 -2.58 5.43 -36.53
CA GLY A 120 -2.98 4.12 -35.98
C GLY A 120 -2.35 3.82 -34.62
N VAL A 121 -1.04 4.03 -34.47
CA VAL A 121 -0.31 3.82 -33.21
C VAL A 121 -0.76 4.81 -32.13
N THR A 122 -0.94 6.09 -32.45
CA THR A 122 -1.40 7.07 -31.45
C THR A 122 -2.84 6.82 -31.01
N VAL A 123 -3.75 6.45 -31.91
CA VAL A 123 -5.12 6.03 -31.53
C VAL A 123 -5.09 4.75 -30.68
N ALA A 124 -4.25 3.77 -31.01
CA ALA A 124 -4.10 2.56 -30.21
C ALA A 124 -3.56 2.85 -28.80
N LEU A 125 -2.55 3.72 -28.66
CA LEU A 125 -2.01 4.13 -27.36
C LEU A 125 -3.03 4.94 -26.54
N VAL A 126 -3.77 5.87 -27.16
CA VAL A 126 -4.85 6.61 -26.47
C VAL A 126 -5.96 5.67 -26.03
N MET A 127 -6.35 4.69 -26.86
CA MET A 127 -7.29 3.64 -26.47
C MET A 127 -6.76 2.78 -25.31
N GLN A 128 -5.47 2.42 -25.30
CA GLN A 128 -4.85 1.71 -24.16
C GLN A 128 -4.79 2.55 -22.88
N ILE A 129 -4.65 3.87 -22.98
CA ILE A 129 -4.66 4.80 -21.83
C ILE A 129 -6.09 5.00 -21.28
N TYR A 130 -7.13 4.96 -22.13
CA TYR A 130 -8.53 5.16 -21.71
C TYR A 130 -9.29 3.87 -21.38
N PHE A 131 -8.93 2.73 -21.97
CA PHE A 131 -9.65 1.46 -21.86
C PHE A 131 -8.77 0.24 -21.52
N GLY A 132 -7.44 0.40 -21.45
CA GLY A 132 -6.56 -0.64 -20.95
C GLY A 132 -6.45 -0.59 -19.43
N ASP A 133 -6.33 -1.75 -18.79
CA ASP A 133 -6.06 -1.83 -17.35
C ASP A 133 -4.74 -1.11 -17.03
N PRO A 134 -4.71 -0.14 -16.10
CA PRO A 134 -3.52 0.63 -15.82
C PRO A 134 -2.45 -0.27 -15.20
N GLN A 135 -1.34 -0.47 -15.93
CA GLN A 135 -0.13 -1.19 -15.49
C GLN A 135 0.66 -0.44 -14.40
N ILE A 136 -0.04 0.34 -13.56
CA ILE A 136 0.52 1.00 -12.39
C ILE A 136 0.49 -0.01 -11.25
N PHE A 137 1.62 -0.65 -11.01
CA PHE A 137 1.86 -1.40 -9.77
C PHE A 137 1.86 -0.41 -8.59
N HIS A 138 0.69 -0.12 -8.06
CA HIS A 138 0.52 0.65 -6.82
C HIS A 138 1.11 -0.14 -5.65
N GLN A 139 2.39 0.11 -5.37
CA GLN A 139 3.10 -0.40 -4.20
C GLN A 139 2.57 0.25 -2.92
N GLY A 140 1.38 -0.17 -2.49
CA GLY A 140 0.86 0.13 -1.17
C GLY A 140 1.60 -0.71 -0.12
N ALA A 141 1.99 -0.09 0.99
CA ALA A 141 2.52 -0.78 2.16
C ALA A 141 1.38 -1.12 3.12
N VAL A 142 1.46 -2.28 3.76
CA VAL A 142 0.63 -2.65 4.92
C VAL A 142 1.57 -2.91 6.08
N VAL A 143 1.25 -2.37 7.26
CA VAL A 143 2.05 -2.53 8.48
C VAL A 143 1.11 -2.92 9.62
N THR A 144 1.45 -4.01 10.29
CA THR A 144 0.77 -4.56 11.48
C THR A 144 1.81 -5.06 12.47
N ASP A 145 1.40 -5.28 13.71
CA ASP A 145 2.16 -5.96 14.76
C ASP A 145 2.50 -7.42 14.38
N ALA A 146 1.58 -8.14 13.73
CA ALA A 146 1.84 -9.50 13.24
C ALA A 146 2.26 -9.53 11.76
N ALA A 147 3.50 -9.96 11.48
CA ALA A 147 4.05 -10.01 10.12
C ALA A 147 3.20 -10.81 9.11
N HIS A 148 2.54 -11.90 9.56
CA HIS A 148 1.65 -12.70 8.72
C HIS A 148 0.43 -11.91 8.22
N CYS A 149 -0.13 -11.02 9.05
CA CYS A 149 -1.27 -10.18 8.67
C CYS A 149 -0.86 -9.00 7.78
N THR A 150 0.38 -8.51 7.92
CA THR A 150 1.02 -7.63 6.93
C THR A 150 1.13 -8.33 5.57
N SER A 151 1.60 -9.59 5.53
CA SER A 151 1.63 -10.37 4.29
C SER A 151 0.24 -10.59 3.68
N LEU A 152 -0.77 -10.87 4.50
CA LEU A 152 -2.16 -11.03 4.03
C LEU A 152 -2.73 -9.74 3.43
N GLY A 153 -2.50 -8.58 4.07
CA GLY A 153 -2.90 -7.29 3.53
C GLY A 153 -2.18 -6.94 2.22
N ILE A 154 -0.89 -7.27 2.10
CA ILE A 154 -0.13 -7.13 0.85
C ILE A 154 -0.69 -8.06 -0.23
N GLU A 155 -1.11 -9.29 0.10
CA GLU A 155 -1.78 -10.16 -0.86
C GLU A 155 -3.09 -9.52 -1.35
N VAL A 156 -3.94 -8.99 -0.47
CA VAL A 156 -5.19 -8.31 -0.85
C VAL A 156 -4.95 -7.13 -1.81
N LEU A 157 -3.91 -6.32 -1.57
CA LEU A 157 -3.49 -5.28 -2.51
C LEU A 157 -3.02 -5.87 -3.85
N SER A 158 -2.29 -6.99 -3.84
CA SER A 158 -1.86 -7.69 -5.07
C SER A 158 -3.03 -8.26 -5.88
N LYS A 159 -4.15 -8.57 -5.23
CA LYS A 159 -5.43 -8.94 -5.89
C LYS A 159 -6.27 -7.73 -6.31
N GLN A 160 -5.69 -6.52 -6.34
CA GLN A 160 -6.32 -5.27 -6.78
C GLN A 160 -7.40 -4.71 -5.83
N GLY A 161 -7.46 -5.22 -4.60
CA GLY A 161 -8.28 -4.65 -3.52
C GLY A 161 -7.88 -3.23 -3.14
N SER A 162 -8.76 -2.52 -2.43
CA SER A 162 -8.45 -1.20 -1.90
C SER A 162 -7.56 -1.26 -0.65
N SER A 163 -7.03 -0.11 -0.24
CA SER A 163 -6.39 0.04 1.07
C SER A 163 -7.32 -0.33 2.23
N VAL A 164 -8.64 -0.17 2.07
CA VAL A 164 -9.64 -0.57 3.06
C VAL A 164 -9.91 -2.07 3.01
N ASP A 165 -9.97 -2.71 1.83
CA ASP A 165 -10.03 -4.19 1.75
C ASP A 165 -8.83 -4.83 2.48
N ALA A 166 -7.63 -4.29 2.24
CA ALA A 166 -6.40 -4.76 2.87
C ALA A 166 -6.38 -4.51 4.39
N ALA A 167 -6.87 -3.35 4.84
CA ALA A 167 -7.00 -3.03 6.26
C ALA A 167 -8.04 -3.91 6.97
N VAL A 168 -9.16 -4.22 6.32
CA VAL A 168 -10.19 -5.14 6.84
C VAL A 168 -9.63 -6.55 6.96
N ALA A 169 -9.01 -7.10 5.92
CA ALA A 169 -8.40 -8.44 5.98
C ALA A 169 -7.29 -8.51 7.03
N ALA A 170 -6.44 -7.48 7.13
CA ALA A 170 -5.41 -7.39 8.15
C ALA A 170 -6.00 -7.35 9.57
N ALA A 171 -7.00 -6.51 9.84
CA ALA A 171 -7.65 -6.41 11.15
C ALA A 171 -8.34 -7.73 11.57
N LEU A 172 -9.00 -8.42 10.63
CA LEU A 172 -9.59 -9.73 10.87
C LEU A 172 -8.51 -10.79 11.17
N CYS A 173 -7.39 -10.74 10.45
CA CYS A 173 -6.21 -11.59 10.73
C CYS A 173 -5.62 -11.33 12.11
N LEU A 174 -5.54 -10.08 12.56
CA LEU A 174 -5.09 -9.74 13.93
C LEU A 174 -6.04 -10.30 15.00
N GLY A 175 -7.35 -10.30 14.73
CA GLY A 175 -8.34 -10.99 15.56
C GLY A 175 -8.19 -12.51 15.65
N ILE A 176 -7.41 -13.12 14.75
CA ILE A 176 -7.08 -14.55 14.75
C ILE A 176 -5.72 -14.80 15.43
N VAL A 177 -4.67 -14.05 15.08
CA VAL A 177 -3.29 -14.31 15.52
C VAL A 177 -2.88 -13.58 16.81
N ALA A 178 -3.55 -12.48 17.13
CA ALA A 178 -3.39 -11.71 18.37
C ALA A 178 -4.73 -11.53 19.12
N PRO A 179 -5.45 -12.64 19.45
CA PRO A 179 -6.79 -12.60 20.05
C PRO A 179 -6.83 -12.06 21.49
N HIS A 180 -5.68 -11.76 22.08
CA HIS A 180 -5.56 -11.04 23.36
C HIS A 180 -5.59 -9.52 23.21
N SER A 181 -5.50 -9.00 21.97
CA SER A 181 -5.40 -7.57 21.65
C SER A 181 -6.57 -7.06 20.80
N SER A 182 -7.14 -7.89 19.93
CA SER A 182 -8.29 -7.53 19.08
C SER A 182 -9.13 -8.76 18.69
N GLY A 183 -10.32 -8.54 18.12
CA GLY A 183 -11.17 -9.63 17.63
C GLY A 183 -12.62 -9.20 17.36
N LEU A 184 -13.41 -10.10 16.77
CA LEU A 184 -14.80 -9.84 16.36
C LEU A 184 -15.73 -9.37 17.51
N GLY A 185 -15.39 -9.73 18.75
CA GLY A 185 -16.10 -9.35 19.97
C GLY A 185 -15.77 -7.95 20.51
N GLY A 186 -14.89 -7.19 19.86
CA GLY A 186 -14.55 -5.81 20.23
C GLY A 186 -15.09 -4.75 19.26
N GLY A 187 -14.50 -3.56 19.33
CA GLY A 187 -14.75 -2.42 18.46
C GLY A 187 -13.44 -1.77 17.98
N GLY A 188 -13.53 -0.53 17.49
CA GLY A 188 -12.37 0.21 17.00
C GLY A 188 -12.75 1.52 16.30
N VAL A 189 -11.76 2.13 15.66
CA VAL A 189 -11.93 3.35 14.86
C VAL A 189 -11.04 3.24 13.61
N MET A 190 -11.56 3.62 12.45
CA MET A 190 -10.80 3.67 11.20
C MET A 190 -10.82 5.09 10.62
N LEU A 191 -9.64 5.63 10.30
CA LEU A 191 -9.50 6.87 9.54
C LEU A 191 -9.20 6.52 8.08
N VAL A 192 -10.07 6.93 7.16
CA VAL A 192 -9.91 6.72 5.71
C VAL A 192 -9.72 8.06 5.02
N HIS A 193 -8.72 8.16 4.14
CA HIS A 193 -8.51 9.34 3.30
C HIS A 193 -8.74 9.00 1.81
N ASP A 194 -9.77 9.57 1.19
CA ASP A 194 -10.01 9.41 -0.26
C ASP A 194 -9.30 10.53 -1.02
N ILE A 195 -8.07 10.24 -1.47
CA ILE A 195 -7.22 11.15 -2.25
C ILE A 195 -7.91 11.71 -3.52
N ARG A 196 -8.94 11.05 -4.06
CA ARG A 196 -9.69 11.55 -5.23
C ARG A 196 -10.69 12.65 -4.87
N ARG A 197 -11.12 12.70 -3.61
CA ARG A 197 -11.99 13.74 -3.04
C ARG A 197 -11.20 14.77 -2.22
N ASN A 198 -9.97 14.41 -1.80
CA ASN A 198 -9.16 15.12 -0.82
C ASN A 198 -9.89 15.27 0.53
N GLU A 199 -10.61 14.23 0.94
CA GLU A 199 -11.41 14.17 2.17
C GLU A 199 -10.90 13.07 3.10
N SER A 200 -11.00 13.32 4.41
CA SER A 200 -10.71 12.33 5.45
C SER A 200 -11.97 12.04 6.26
N HIS A 201 -12.35 10.77 6.36
CA HIS A 201 -13.56 10.29 7.03
C HIS A 201 -13.18 9.38 8.20
N LEU A 202 -13.82 9.59 9.34
CA LEU A 202 -13.61 8.79 10.55
C LEU A 202 -14.80 7.87 10.78
N ILE A 203 -14.55 6.56 10.77
CA ILE A 203 -15.54 5.53 11.05
C ILE A 203 -15.31 5.07 12.49
N ASP A 204 -16.13 5.54 13.42
CA ASP A 204 -16.15 5.04 14.80
C ASP A 204 -17.06 3.80 14.87
N PHE A 205 -16.51 2.70 15.37
CA PHE A 205 -17.19 1.45 15.62
C PHE A 205 -16.74 0.85 16.97
N ARG A 206 -16.50 1.72 17.96
CA ARG A 206 -16.29 1.32 19.35
C ARG A 206 -17.50 0.60 19.93
N GLU A 207 -17.24 -0.19 20.95
CA GLU A 207 -18.25 -0.94 21.70
C GLU A 207 -19.22 0.02 22.40
N SER A 208 -20.52 -0.31 22.34
CA SER A 208 -21.58 0.48 22.98
C SER A 208 -22.10 -0.22 24.25
N ALA A 209 -22.52 0.54 25.26
CA ALA A 209 -23.14 -0.03 26.45
C ALA A 209 -24.45 -0.77 26.06
N PRO A 210 -24.70 -2.00 26.57
CA PRO A 210 -25.97 -2.70 26.32
C PRO A 210 -27.17 -1.91 26.85
N GLY A 211 -28.25 -1.83 26.07
CA GLY A 211 -29.42 -0.99 26.42
C GLY A 211 -30.15 -1.38 27.71
N ALA A 212 -29.98 -2.61 28.18
CA ALA A 212 -30.53 -3.11 29.44
C ALA A 212 -29.60 -2.89 30.66
N LEU A 213 -28.35 -2.45 30.45
CA LEU A 213 -27.39 -2.17 31.52
C LEU A 213 -27.79 -0.92 32.31
N ARG A 214 -27.62 -0.97 33.64
CA ARG A 214 -27.82 0.18 34.54
C ARG A 214 -26.59 0.37 35.42
N GLU A 215 -26.32 1.62 35.80
CA GLU A 215 -25.10 1.99 36.54
C GLU A 215 -24.98 1.25 37.89
N GLU A 216 -26.10 1.05 38.59
CA GLU A 216 -26.12 0.42 39.91
C GLU A 216 -25.69 -1.06 39.87
N ALA A 217 -25.81 -1.72 38.70
CA ALA A 217 -25.33 -3.08 38.51
C ALA A 217 -23.79 -3.14 38.52
N LEU A 218 -23.13 -2.14 37.93
CA LEU A 218 -21.67 -2.02 37.87
C LEU A 218 -21.07 -1.74 39.25
N GLN A 219 -21.74 -0.95 40.10
CA GLN A 219 -21.18 -0.48 41.38
C GLN A 219 -20.85 -1.60 42.40
N ARG A 220 -21.34 -2.84 42.24
CA ARG A 220 -21.13 -3.94 43.21
C ARG A 220 -20.92 -5.35 42.63
N SER A 221 -21.07 -5.56 41.32
CA SER A 221 -21.24 -6.93 40.79
C SER A 221 -20.13 -7.41 39.85
N TRP A 222 -19.37 -6.51 39.21
CA TRP A 222 -18.52 -6.82 38.06
C TRP A 222 -17.46 -7.91 38.34
N GLU A 223 -16.82 -7.89 39.51
CA GLU A 223 -15.83 -8.89 39.95
C GLU A 223 -16.38 -10.33 39.93
N THR A 224 -17.70 -10.48 40.13
CA THR A 224 -18.41 -11.78 40.14
C THR A 224 -19.21 -12.04 38.87
N LYS A 225 -19.34 -11.04 37.99
CA LYS A 225 -20.17 -11.06 36.78
C LYS A 225 -19.45 -10.32 35.65
N PRO A 226 -18.39 -10.90 35.08
CA PRO A 226 -17.59 -10.23 34.04
C PRO A 226 -18.40 -9.93 32.77
N GLY A 227 -19.54 -10.60 32.54
CA GLY A 227 -20.47 -10.28 31.46
C GLY A 227 -21.01 -8.84 31.53
N LEU A 228 -21.07 -8.22 32.72
CA LEU A 228 -21.46 -6.81 32.88
C LEU A 228 -20.46 -5.81 32.28
N LEU A 229 -19.24 -6.25 31.96
CA LEU A 229 -18.20 -5.44 31.32
C LEU A 229 -18.19 -5.58 29.80
N VAL A 230 -19.03 -6.46 29.23
CA VAL A 230 -19.09 -6.70 27.79
C VAL A 230 -19.96 -5.63 27.12
N GLY A 231 -19.33 -4.76 26.33
CA GLY A 231 -20.02 -3.86 25.41
C GLY A 231 -20.55 -4.61 24.18
N VAL A 232 -21.54 -4.03 23.51
CA VAL A 232 -22.04 -4.52 22.21
C VAL A 232 -20.93 -4.39 21.18
N PRO A 233 -20.44 -5.49 20.55
CA PRO A 233 -19.28 -5.45 19.65
C PRO A 233 -19.54 -4.61 18.40
N GLY A 234 -18.63 -3.70 18.06
CA GLY A 234 -18.75 -2.85 16.87
C GLY A 234 -17.97 -3.35 15.65
N MET A 235 -16.96 -4.20 15.82
CA MET A 235 -15.95 -4.51 14.80
C MET A 235 -16.55 -5.06 13.49
N VAL A 236 -17.43 -6.07 13.56
CA VAL A 236 -18.02 -6.68 12.36
C VAL A 236 -18.82 -5.65 11.54
N LYS A 237 -19.59 -4.78 12.22
CA LYS A 237 -20.37 -3.74 11.54
C LYS A 237 -19.48 -2.63 10.97
N GLY A 238 -18.50 -2.16 11.73
CA GLY A 238 -17.61 -1.07 11.31
C GLY A 238 -16.71 -1.43 10.12
N LEU A 239 -16.12 -2.62 10.13
CA LEU A 239 -15.34 -3.12 9.01
C LEU A 239 -16.21 -3.34 7.76
N HIS A 240 -17.47 -3.76 7.93
CA HIS A 240 -18.40 -3.89 6.81
C HIS A 240 -18.81 -2.53 6.23
N GLU A 241 -19.11 -1.53 7.07
CA GLU A 241 -19.44 -0.17 6.62
C GLU A 241 -18.27 0.46 5.85
N ALA A 242 -17.04 0.32 6.37
CA ALA A 242 -15.83 0.77 5.70
C ALA A 242 -15.66 0.10 4.31
N HIS A 243 -15.94 -1.21 4.23
CA HIS A 243 -15.89 -1.95 2.97
C HIS A 243 -16.99 -1.53 1.98
N GLN A 244 -18.22 -1.23 2.44
CA GLN A 244 -19.29 -0.72 1.57
C GLN A 244 -18.95 0.68 0.99
N LEU A 245 -18.25 1.52 1.76
CA LEU A 245 -17.87 2.88 1.34
C LEU A 245 -16.62 2.93 0.44
N TYR A 246 -15.63 2.05 0.68
CA TYR A 246 -14.29 2.16 0.11
C TYR A 246 -13.68 0.84 -0.39
N GLY A 247 -14.39 -0.27 -0.31
CA GLY A 247 -13.94 -1.58 -0.79
C GLY A 247 -13.92 -1.69 -2.32
N ARG A 248 -13.28 -2.75 -2.82
CA ARG A 248 -13.25 -3.13 -4.25
C ARG A 248 -13.50 -4.61 -4.47
N LEU A 249 -12.94 -5.47 -3.62
CA LEU A 249 -13.20 -6.91 -3.67
C LEU A 249 -14.62 -7.23 -3.19
N PRO A 250 -15.18 -8.40 -3.52
CA PRO A 250 -16.37 -8.91 -2.84
C PRO A 250 -16.10 -9.11 -1.34
N TRP A 251 -17.01 -8.70 -0.48
CA TRP A 251 -16.92 -8.88 0.98
C TRP A 251 -16.60 -10.33 1.38
N SER A 252 -17.25 -11.31 0.74
CA SER A 252 -16.98 -12.73 0.95
C SER A 252 -15.54 -13.14 0.63
N GLN A 253 -14.89 -12.49 -0.34
CA GLN A 253 -13.48 -12.75 -0.67
C GLN A 253 -12.55 -12.14 0.38
N VAL A 254 -12.82 -10.93 0.86
CA VAL A 254 -12.07 -10.29 1.95
C VAL A 254 -12.13 -11.13 3.24
N LEU A 255 -13.31 -11.68 3.54
CA LEU A 255 -13.51 -12.59 4.68
C LEU A 255 -12.83 -13.94 4.48
N ALA A 256 -12.86 -14.51 3.28
CA ALA A 256 -12.21 -15.79 2.97
C ALA A 256 -10.68 -15.74 3.17
N PHE A 257 -10.01 -14.61 2.88
CA PHE A 257 -8.59 -14.44 3.17
C PHE A 257 -8.27 -14.57 4.68
N ALA A 258 -9.12 -14.01 5.54
CA ALA A 258 -8.96 -14.17 7.00
C ALA A 258 -9.39 -15.57 7.47
N ALA A 259 -10.48 -16.13 6.92
CA ALA A 259 -10.95 -17.47 7.26
C ALA A 259 -9.88 -18.55 6.99
N ALA A 260 -9.11 -18.42 5.90
CA ALA A 260 -7.98 -19.29 5.59
C ALA A 260 -6.92 -19.31 6.71
N VAL A 261 -6.55 -18.15 7.27
CA VAL A 261 -5.58 -18.06 8.40
C VAL A 261 -6.09 -18.80 9.64
N ALA A 262 -7.39 -18.71 9.93
CA ALA A 262 -8.02 -19.42 11.03
C ALA A 262 -8.12 -20.95 10.78
N GLN A 263 -8.37 -21.36 9.54
CA GLN A 263 -8.56 -22.75 9.12
C GLN A 263 -7.24 -23.52 9.00
N ASP A 264 -6.29 -23.00 8.22
CA ASP A 264 -4.97 -23.63 8.01
C ASP A 264 -4.09 -23.52 9.26
N GLY A 265 -4.31 -22.46 10.05
CA GLY A 265 -3.65 -22.19 11.32
C GLY A 265 -2.43 -21.28 11.20
N PHE A 266 -2.01 -20.74 12.34
CA PHE A 266 -0.90 -19.81 12.47
C PHE A 266 0.07 -20.25 13.56
N ASN A 267 1.32 -19.81 13.45
CA ASN A 267 2.32 -20.02 14.49
C ASN A 267 2.09 -19.03 15.64
N VAL A 268 1.91 -19.55 16.85
CA VAL A 268 1.69 -18.76 18.08
C VAL A 268 2.86 -17.79 18.29
N THR A 269 2.55 -16.50 18.43
CA THR A 269 3.55 -15.45 18.64
C THR A 269 4.09 -15.49 20.08
N HIS A 270 5.27 -14.89 20.30
CA HIS A 270 5.82 -14.76 21.66
C HIS A 270 4.88 -13.98 22.59
N ASP A 271 4.20 -12.96 22.08
CA ASP A 271 3.32 -12.11 22.87
C ASP A 271 1.97 -12.79 23.16
N LEU A 272 1.42 -13.60 22.25
CA LEU A 272 0.26 -14.45 22.54
C LEU A 272 0.61 -15.51 23.60
N ALA A 273 1.76 -16.18 23.48
CA ALA A 273 2.20 -17.15 24.49
C ALA A 273 2.44 -16.48 25.85
N ARG A 274 2.99 -15.25 25.87
CA ARG A 274 3.15 -14.46 27.10
C ARG A 274 1.80 -14.12 27.72
N ALA A 275 0.87 -13.55 26.94
CA ALA A 275 -0.45 -13.16 27.42
C ALA A 275 -1.23 -14.35 28.04
N LEU A 276 -1.18 -15.52 27.39
CA LEU A 276 -1.83 -16.74 27.91
C LEU A 276 -1.16 -17.31 29.18
N ALA A 277 0.12 -17.00 29.43
CA ALA A 277 0.85 -17.44 30.62
C ALA A 277 0.76 -16.44 31.79
N GLU A 278 0.75 -15.13 31.51
CA GLU A 278 0.69 -14.06 32.50
C GLU A 278 -0.74 -13.69 32.91
N GLN A 279 -1.72 -13.87 32.01
CA GLN A 279 -3.13 -13.51 32.22
C GLN A 279 -4.10 -14.67 31.90
N PRO A 280 -3.94 -15.88 32.48
CA PRO A 280 -4.93 -16.94 32.35
C PRO A 280 -6.27 -16.46 32.96
N PRO A 281 -7.42 -16.59 32.27
CA PRO A 281 -8.70 -16.14 32.82
C PRO A 281 -9.04 -16.91 34.10
N PRO A 282 -9.36 -16.24 35.23
CA PRO A 282 -9.55 -16.90 36.53
C PRO A 282 -10.73 -17.90 36.52
N ASN A 283 -11.70 -17.70 35.63
CA ASN A 283 -12.80 -18.62 35.36
C ASN A 283 -12.83 -19.03 33.87
N ALA A 284 -11.70 -19.50 33.32
CA ALA A 284 -11.59 -19.89 31.92
C ALA A 284 -12.65 -20.94 31.51
N SER A 285 -13.50 -20.57 30.54
CA SER A 285 -14.54 -21.45 29.99
C SER A 285 -13.92 -22.71 29.37
N GLU A 286 -14.74 -23.75 29.20
CA GLU A 286 -14.27 -25.00 28.58
C GLU A 286 -13.72 -24.77 27.17
N ARG A 287 -14.42 -23.96 26.35
CA ARG A 287 -13.95 -23.56 25.02
C ARG A 287 -12.62 -22.82 25.04
N PHE A 288 -12.40 -21.93 26.02
CA PHE A 288 -11.11 -21.27 26.19
C PHE A 288 -10.01 -22.29 26.52
N ARG A 289 -10.27 -23.23 27.43
CA ARG A 289 -9.32 -24.27 27.83
C ARG A 289 -8.99 -25.23 26.68
N GLU A 290 -9.99 -25.69 25.93
CA GLU A 290 -9.82 -26.51 24.72
C GLU A 290 -8.94 -25.82 23.67
N THR A 291 -9.12 -24.50 23.48
CA THR A 291 -8.47 -23.72 22.42
C THR A 291 -7.05 -23.25 22.78
N PHE A 292 -6.89 -22.67 23.97
CA PHE A 292 -5.70 -21.92 24.38
C PHE A 292 -4.91 -22.56 25.52
N LEU A 293 -5.43 -23.62 26.14
CA LEU A 293 -4.71 -24.42 27.15
C LEU A 293 -4.72 -25.93 26.79
N PRO A 294 -4.32 -26.33 25.57
CA PRO A 294 -4.24 -27.73 25.20
C PRO A 294 -3.29 -28.47 26.15
N LEU A 295 -3.71 -29.63 26.65
CA LEU A 295 -3.04 -30.39 27.72
C LEU A 295 -2.94 -29.66 29.09
N GLY A 296 -3.65 -28.54 29.26
CA GLY A 296 -3.72 -27.78 30.52
C GLY A 296 -2.70 -26.63 30.64
N HIS A 297 -1.91 -26.36 29.61
CA HIS A 297 -0.88 -25.31 29.60
C HIS A 297 -0.94 -24.45 28.31
N PRO A 298 -0.46 -23.19 28.33
CA PRO A 298 -0.40 -22.36 27.12
C PRO A 298 0.42 -23.01 25.99
N PRO A 299 0.05 -22.79 24.71
CA PRO A 299 0.88 -23.19 23.58
C PRO A 299 2.21 -22.43 23.57
N LEU A 300 3.29 -23.12 23.18
CA LEU A 300 4.62 -22.53 23.08
C LEU A 300 4.73 -21.60 21.86
N PRO A 301 5.59 -20.55 21.90
CA PRO A 301 5.91 -19.74 20.73
C PRO A 301 6.36 -20.63 19.55
N GLY A 302 5.88 -20.34 18.35
CA GLY A 302 6.16 -21.11 17.14
C GLY A 302 5.36 -22.40 16.98
N SER A 303 4.55 -22.82 17.96
CA SER A 303 3.61 -23.95 17.78
C SER A 303 2.40 -23.55 16.93
N LEU A 304 1.85 -24.50 16.17
CA LEU A 304 0.72 -24.26 15.27
C LEU A 304 -0.60 -24.30 16.05
N LEU A 305 -1.38 -23.22 16.00
CA LEU A 305 -2.74 -23.13 16.53
C LEU A 305 -3.75 -22.93 15.39
N ARG A 306 -4.93 -23.54 15.52
CA ARG A 306 -6.03 -23.50 14.54
C ARG A 306 -7.32 -23.06 15.20
N ARG A 307 -8.17 -22.38 14.42
CA ARG A 307 -9.49 -21.88 14.80
C ARG A 307 -10.53 -22.16 13.70
N PRO A 308 -10.82 -23.44 13.38
CA PRO A 308 -11.82 -23.78 12.35
C PRO A 308 -13.23 -23.32 12.74
N ASP A 309 -13.48 -23.14 14.05
CA ASP A 309 -14.67 -22.48 14.59
C ASP A 309 -14.78 -21.01 14.14
N LEU A 310 -13.67 -20.25 14.23
CA LEU A 310 -13.61 -18.86 13.81
C LEU A 310 -13.62 -18.73 12.29
N ALA A 311 -13.01 -19.68 11.56
CA ALA A 311 -13.11 -19.75 10.10
C ALA A 311 -14.58 -19.88 9.66
N ALA A 312 -15.34 -20.82 10.25
CA ALA A 312 -16.75 -21.00 9.95
C ALA A 312 -17.61 -19.75 10.30
N VAL A 313 -17.28 -19.02 11.37
CA VAL A 313 -17.90 -17.71 11.66
C VAL A 313 -17.59 -16.69 10.57
N LEU A 314 -16.34 -16.59 10.12
CA LEU A 314 -15.93 -15.66 9.07
C LEU A 314 -16.58 -16.00 7.71
N ASP A 315 -16.72 -17.29 7.37
CA ASP A 315 -17.46 -17.74 6.18
C ASP A 315 -18.94 -17.32 6.23
N VAL A 316 -19.62 -17.54 7.38
CA VAL A 316 -21.01 -17.10 7.59
C VAL A 316 -21.15 -15.58 7.47
N LEU A 317 -20.21 -14.81 8.03
CA LEU A 317 -20.18 -13.34 7.88
C LEU A 317 -19.88 -12.91 6.44
N GLY A 318 -19.08 -13.68 5.69
CA GLY A 318 -18.81 -13.46 4.28
C GLY A 318 -20.05 -13.71 3.40
N THR A 319 -20.82 -14.76 3.66
CA THR A 319 -22.02 -15.12 2.89
C THR A 319 -23.28 -14.36 3.27
N SER A 320 -23.45 -14.05 4.55
CA SER A 320 -24.69 -13.49 5.11
C SER A 320 -24.54 -12.05 5.62
N GLY A 321 -23.33 -11.48 5.51
CA GLY A 321 -23.03 -10.12 5.97
C GLY A 321 -23.08 -9.96 7.49
N PRO A 322 -22.99 -8.71 7.99
CA PRO A 322 -23.03 -8.43 9.43
C PRO A 322 -24.37 -8.83 10.08
N ALA A 323 -25.45 -8.97 9.32
CA ALA A 323 -26.76 -9.39 9.82
C ALA A 323 -26.71 -10.73 10.58
N ALA A 324 -25.88 -11.68 10.16
CA ALA A 324 -25.73 -12.96 10.87
C ALA A 324 -25.14 -12.82 12.29
N PHE A 325 -24.40 -11.73 12.56
CA PHE A 325 -23.85 -11.43 13.88
C PHE A 325 -24.89 -10.76 14.81
N TYR A 326 -25.68 -9.82 14.27
CA TYR A 326 -26.53 -8.93 15.08
C TYR A 326 -28.04 -9.22 15.05
N ALA A 327 -28.58 -9.87 14.01
CA ALA A 327 -30.01 -9.88 13.72
C ALA A 327 -30.80 -11.07 14.33
N GLY A 328 -30.33 -11.63 15.45
CA GLY A 328 -31.01 -12.75 16.13
C GLY A 328 -30.82 -14.11 15.46
N GLY A 329 -29.78 -14.26 14.63
CA GLY A 329 -29.35 -15.56 14.10
C GLY A 329 -28.69 -16.43 15.17
N ASN A 330 -28.30 -17.66 14.81
CA ASN A 330 -27.70 -18.60 15.76
C ASN A 330 -26.48 -18.02 16.50
N LEU A 331 -25.57 -17.35 15.76
CA LEU A 331 -24.41 -16.66 16.35
C LEU A 331 -24.83 -15.58 17.36
N THR A 332 -25.85 -14.78 17.04
CA THR A 332 -26.38 -13.75 17.96
C THR A 332 -26.88 -14.39 19.26
N LEU A 333 -27.63 -15.50 19.16
CA LEU A 333 -28.20 -16.20 20.30
C LEU A 333 -27.13 -16.89 21.16
N GLU A 334 -26.12 -17.50 20.54
CA GLU A 334 -24.97 -18.11 21.23
C GLU A 334 -24.15 -17.06 21.99
N MET A 335 -23.83 -15.91 21.37
CA MET A 335 -23.12 -14.82 22.04
C MET A 335 -23.91 -14.23 23.21
N VAL A 336 -25.22 -14.00 23.03
CA VAL A 336 -26.09 -13.48 24.09
C VAL A 336 -26.20 -14.49 25.25
N ALA A 337 -26.27 -15.79 24.96
CA ALA A 337 -26.31 -16.85 25.97
C ALA A 337 -25.01 -16.96 26.78
N GLU A 338 -23.84 -16.92 26.14
CA GLU A 338 -22.53 -16.93 26.83
C GLU A 338 -22.38 -15.69 27.72
N VAL A 339 -22.62 -14.49 27.18
CA VAL A 339 -22.46 -13.23 27.91
C VAL A 339 -23.46 -13.12 29.08
N SER A 340 -24.67 -13.65 28.94
CA SER A 340 -25.66 -13.74 30.03
C SER A 340 -25.30 -14.80 31.09
N THR A 341 -24.64 -15.90 30.70
CA THR A 341 -24.10 -16.89 31.65
C THR A 341 -23.08 -16.25 32.59
N TRP A 342 -22.28 -15.29 32.09
CA TRP A 342 -21.37 -14.47 32.88
C TRP A 342 -22.02 -13.25 33.58
N GLY A 343 -23.35 -13.23 33.66
CA GLY A 343 -24.13 -12.33 34.50
C GLY A 343 -24.52 -10.99 33.87
N ALA A 344 -24.36 -10.84 32.55
CA ALA A 344 -24.92 -9.70 31.83
C ALA A 344 -26.47 -9.72 31.81
N PRO A 345 -27.15 -8.57 31.69
CA PRO A 345 -28.55 -8.55 31.31
C PRO A 345 -28.72 -9.00 29.85
N LEU A 346 -29.83 -9.68 29.55
CA LEU A 346 -30.27 -9.88 28.18
C LEU A 346 -30.55 -8.51 27.51
N PRO A 347 -30.26 -8.35 26.20
CA PRO A 347 -30.41 -7.09 25.47
C PRO A 347 -31.88 -6.67 25.26
#